data_AF-A0A971RGU8-F1
#
_entry.id   AF-A0A971RGU8-F1
#
_cell.length_a   1.000
_cell.length_b   1.000
_cell.length_c   1.000
_cell.angle_alpha   90.00
_cell.angle_beta   90.00
_cell.angle_gamma   90.00
#
_symmetry.space_group_name_H-M   'P 1'
#
loop_
_entity.id
_entity.type
_entity.pdbx_description
1 polymer ?
#
loop_
_entity_poly.entity_id
_entity_poly.type
_entity_poly.pdbx_seq_one_letter_code
_entity_poly.pdbx_strand_id
1 'polypeptide(L)'
;MASFVLFLGLGHDSPLLDIGLALGLFGLSQGLSKAPSIALIMNAAPPDAKNDLAGILSLCRSLSIALGVLFFETIFSEAIPAGISQNDTHIAAAITHPRELAAGFTGDFVFGILASLLAVGFMIAARNKPPA
;
A
#
# COMPACT_ATOMS: atom_id res chain seq x y z
N MET A 1 8.52 2.56 -1.02
CA MET A 1 9.17 1.90 -2.17
C MET A 1 10.22 0.88 -1.73
N ALA A 2 11.27 1.25 -0.99
CA ALA A 2 12.30 0.30 -0.53
C ALA A 2 11.74 -0.91 0.26
N SER A 3 10.73 -0.69 1.10
CA SER A 3 10.00 -1.76 1.80
C SER A 3 9.34 -2.77 0.86
N PHE A 4 8.68 -2.30 -0.22
CA PHE A 4 8.02 -3.18 -1.19
C PHE A 4 9.01 -4.01 -2.03
N VAL A 5 10.20 -3.45 -2.28
CA VAL A 5 11.29 -4.20 -2.92
C VAL A 5 11.81 -5.30 -2.00
N LEU A 6 11.94 -5.04 -0.70
CA LEU A 6 12.27 -6.08 0.28
C LEU A 6 11.17 -7.14 0.37
N PHE A 7 9.90 -6.72 0.30
CA PHE A 7 8.77 -7.64 0.27
C PHE A 7 8.76 -8.57 -0.95
N LEU A 8 9.21 -8.11 -2.13
CA LEU A 8 9.39 -8.97 -3.31
C LEU A 8 10.49 -10.04 -3.13
N GLY A 9 11.46 -9.79 -2.25
CA GLY A 9 12.52 -10.76 -1.94
C GLY A 9 12.11 -11.82 -0.92
N LEU A 10 10.92 -11.69 -0.31
CA LEU A 10 10.42 -12.65 0.67
C LEU A 10 9.74 -13.82 -0.06
N GLY A 11 10.31 -15.01 0.11
CA GLY A 11 9.72 -16.28 -0.32
C GLY A 11 9.15 -17.07 0.87
N HIS A 12 8.58 -18.24 0.60
CA HIS A 12 8.00 -19.07 1.67
C HIS A 12 9.05 -19.63 2.64
N ASP A 13 10.32 -19.65 2.24
CA ASP A 13 11.46 -20.09 3.05
C ASP A 13 12.17 -18.94 3.77
N SER A 14 11.66 -17.70 3.64
CA SER A 14 12.30 -16.55 4.24
C SER A 14 12.22 -16.59 5.77
N PRO A 15 13.33 -16.31 6.48
CA PRO A 15 13.33 -16.28 7.93
C PRO A 15 12.46 -15.13 8.45
N LEU A 16 11.81 -15.36 9.60
CA LEU A 16 10.95 -14.36 10.27
C LEU A 16 11.65 -13.02 10.52
N LEU A 17 12.98 -13.03 10.64
CA LEU A 17 13.79 -11.83 10.82
C LEU A 17 13.71 -10.90 9.59
N ASP A 18 13.72 -11.44 8.38
CA ASP A 18 13.64 -10.64 7.15
C ASP A 18 12.26 -10.00 6.99
N ILE A 19 11.21 -10.74 7.37
CA ILE A 19 9.83 -10.23 7.44
C ILE A 19 9.75 -9.09 8.46
N GLY A 20 10.34 -9.28 9.64
CA GLY A 20 10.39 -8.27 10.70
C GLY A 20 11.11 -7.00 10.27
N LEU A 21 12.23 -7.13 9.57
CA LEU A 21 12.99 -5.99 9.02
C LEU A 21 12.19 -5.25 7.93
N ALA A 22 11.53 -5.97 7.02
CA ALA A 22 10.70 -5.36 5.98
C ALA A 22 9.51 -4.58 6.58
N LEU A 23 8.83 -5.17 7.58
CA LEU A 23 7.75 -4.51 8.33
C LEU A 23 8.26 -3.31 9.13
N GLY A 24 9.41 -3.44 9.79
CA GLY A 24 10.04 -2.34 10.53
C GLY A 24 10.37 -1.15 9.61
N LEU A 25 10.99 -1.42 8.46
CA LEU A 25 11.30 -0.38 7.48
C LEU A 25 10.03 0.24 6.89
N PHE A 26 9.00 -0.56 6.63
CA PHE A 26 7.70 -0.06 6.21
C PHE A 26 7.10 0.90 7.24
N GLY A 27 7.03 0.49 8.51
CA GLY A 27 6.51 1.31 9.62
C GLY A 27 7.30 2.62 9.80
N LEU A 28 8.63 2.55 9.75
CA LEU A 28 9.49 3.74 9.81
C LEU A 28 9.22 4.69 8.65
N SER A 29 9.10 4.18 7.42
CA SER A 29 8.81 5.01 6.25
C SER A 29 7.46 5.72 6.37
N GLN A 30 6.46 5.04 6.93
CA GLN A 30 5.12 5.58 7.15
C GLN A 30 5.15 6.69 8.20
N GLY A 31 5.86 6.49 9.31
CA GLY A 31 6.01 7.49 10.38
C GLY A 31 6.75 8.75 9.90
N LEU A 32 7.90 8.55 9.24
CA LEU A 32 8.75 9.65 8.76
C LEU A 32 8.08 10.46 7.64
N SER A 33 7.25 9.85 6.80
CA SER A 33 6.64 10.55 5.66
C SER A 33 5.31 11.20 6.01
N LYS A 34 4.45 10.55 6.80
CA LYS A 34 3.08 11.02 7.05
C LYS A 34 3.03 12.32 7.85
N ALA A 35 3.79 12.40 8.95
CA ALA A 35 3.77 13.56 9.84
C ALA A 35 4.16 14.88 9.13
N PRO A 36 5.31 14.98 8.44
CA PRO A 36 5.69 16.21 7.74
C PRO A 36 4.78 16.51 6.54
N SER A 37 4.27 15.49 5.84
CA SER A 37 3.37 15.69 4.69
C SER A 37 2.03 16.33 5.11
N ILE A 38 1.46 15.87 6.23
CA ILE A 38 0.22 16.46 6.77
C ILE A 38 0.49 17.89 7.24
N ALA A 39 1.61 18.13 7.94
CA ALA A 39 1.98 19.46 8.38
C ALA A 39 2.15 20.44 7.22
N LEU A 40 2.79 20.02 6.12
CA LEU A 40 2.94 20.84 4.91
C LEU A 40 1.59 21.24 4.30
N ILE A 41 0.67 20.28 4.15
CA ILE A 41 -0.67 20.53 3.61
C ILE A 41 -1.44 21.52 4.50
N MET A 42 -1.40 21.31 5.82
CA MET A 42 -2.09 22.15 6.79
C MET A 42 -1.50 23.55 6.92
N ASN A 43 -0.19 23.71 6.72
CA ASN A 43 0.48 25.01 6.73
C ASN A 43 0.25 25.82 5.44
N ALA A 44 -0.10 25.17 4.33
CA ALA A 44 -0.45 25.85 3.09
C ALA A 44 -1.86 26.45 3.08
N ALA A 45 -2.69 26.13 4.08
CA ALA A 45 -4.09 26.54 4.12
C ALA A 45 -4.33 27.79 5.00
N PRO A 46 -5.22 28.70 4.56
CA PRO A 46 -5.63 29.84 5.38
C PRO A 46 -6.32 29.36 6.68
N PRO A 47 -6.16 30.08 7.81
CA PRO A 47 -6.62 29.64 9.13
C PRO A 47 -8.09 29.23 9.17
N ASP A 48 -8.94 29.95 8.45
CA ASP A 48 -10.40 29.77 8.44
C ASP A 48 -10.84 28.52 7.68
N ALA A 49 -10.00 27.99 6.78
CA ALA A 49 -10.28 26.80 5.97
C ALA A 49 -9.55 25.54 6.45
N LYS A 50 -8.74 25.64 7.52
CA LYS A 50 -7.95 24.50 8.02
C LYS A 50 -8.83 23.33 8.47
N ASN A 51 -9.99 23.61 9.06
CA ASN A 51 -10.90 22.57 9.53
C ASN A 51 -11.51 21.77 8.36
N ASP A 52 -11.95 22.48 7.31
CA ASP A 52 -12.51 21.85 6.12
C ASP A 52 -11.44 21.04 5.36
N LEU A 53 -10.22 21.58 5.25
CA LEU A 53 -9.10 20.86 4.67
C LEU A 53 -8.73 19.60 5.46
N ALA A 54 -8.78 19.67 6.80
CA ALA A 54 -8.57 18.50 7.66
C ALA A 54 -9.59 17.39 7.36
N GLY A 55 -10.86 17.78 7.20
CA GLY A 55 -11.95 16.87 6.84
C GLY A 55 -11.72 16.20 5.49
N ILE A 56 -11.41 16.99 4.46
CA ILE A 56 -11.12 16.48 3.10
C ILE A 56 -9.91 15.54 3.12
N LEU A 57 -8.84 15.93 3.81
CA LEU A 57 -7.63 15.10 3.94
C LEU A 57 -7.93 13.78 4.66
N SER A 58 -8.78 13.80 5.68
CA SER A 58 -9.23 12.60 6.38
C SER A 58 -10.06 11.69 5.48
N LEU A 59 -11.04 12.26 4.76
CA LEU A 59 -11.88 11.51 3.82
C LEU A 59 -11.03 10.85 2.72
N CYS A 60 -10.12 11.62 2.11
CA CYS A 60 -9.23 11.13 1.06
C CYS A 60 -8.34 10.00 1.57
N ARG A 61 -7.84 10.10 2.81
CA ARG A 61 -7.07 9.02 3.46
C ARG A 61 -7.89 7.76 3.66
N SER A 62 -9.10 7.87 4.22
CA SER A 62 -9.97 6.73 4.47
C SER A 62 -10.38 6.04 3.16
N LEU A 63 -10.71 6.82 2.13
CA LEU A 63 -11.02 6.30 0.80
C LEU A 63 -9.81 5.58 0.19
N SER A 64 -8.62 6.15 0.31
CA SER A 64 -7.38 5.55 -0.21
C SER A 64 -7.06 4.22 0.46
N ILE A 65 -7.31 4.10 1.78
CA ILE A 65 -7.14 2.83 2.49
C ILE A 65 -8.15 1.80 1.99
N ALA A 66 -9.44 2.16 1.89
CA ALA A 66 -10.48 1.26 1.40
C ALA A 66 -10.21 0.77 -0.03
N LEU A 67 -9.83 1.68 -0.92
CA LEU A 67 -9.43 1.33 -2.29
C LEU A 67 -8.17 0.46 -2.32
N GLY A 68 -7.17 0.76 -1.49
CA GLY A 68 -5.96 -0.04 -1.39
C GLY A 68 -6.25 -1.48 -0.97
N VAL A 69 -7.12 -1.67 0.03
CA VAL A 69 -7.56 -3.01 0.47
C VAL A 69 -8.37 -3.71 -0.62
N LEU A 70 -9.25 -3.00 -1.31
CA LEU A 70 -10.04 -3.57 -2.42
C LEU A 70 -9.15 -4.05 -3.56
N PHE A 71 -8.19 -3.23 -4.01
CA PHE A 71 -7.27 -3.62 -5.08
C PHE A 71 -6.36 -4.77 -4.66
N PHE A 72 -5.87 -4.74 -3.41
CA PHE A 72 -5.10 -5.85 -2.84
C PHE A 72 -5.92 -7.14 -2.88
N GLU A 73 -7.14 -7.12 -2.34
CA GLU A 73 -7.99 -8.31 -2.33
C GLU A 73 -8.32 -8.80 -3.74
N THR A 74 -8.58 -7.89 -4.69
CA THR A 74 -8.87 -8.25 -6.08
C THR A 74 -7.67 -8.92 -6.76
N ILE A 75 -6.47 -8.31 -6.67
CA ILE A 75 -5.24 -8.84 -7.30
C ILE A 75 -4.82 -10.15 -6.64
N PHE A 76 -4.89 -10.20 -5.32
CA PHE A 76 -4.60 -11.40 -4.55
C PHE A 76 -5.55 -12.55 -4.93
N SER A 77 -6.86 -12.29 -4.97
CA SER A 77 -7.88 -13.29 -5.30
C SER A 77 -7.79 -13.77 -6.74
N GLU A 78 -7.43 -12.91 -7.71
CA GLU A 78 -7.24 -13.29 -9.11
C GLU A 78 -6.01 -14.21 -9.31
N ALA A 79 -4.98 -14.06 -8.47
CA ALA A 79 -3.79 -14.89 -8.52
C ALA A 79 -3.99 -16.31 -7.94
N ILE A 80 -5.10 -16.56 -7.24
CA ILE A 80 -5.44 -17.88 -6.69
C ILE A 80 -6.09 -18.74 -7.80
N PRO A 81 -5.66 -20.00 -8.02
CA PRO A 81 -6.24 -20.86 -9.04
C PRO A 81 -7.77 -21.00 -8.94
N ALA A 82 -8.47 -20.90 -10.07
CA ALA A 82 -9.94 -20.88 -10.13
C ALA A 82 -10.63 -22.10 -9.47
N GLY A 83 -9.95 -23.24 -9.39
CA GLY A 83 -10.45 -24.45 -8.70
C GLY A 83 -10.54 -24.31 -7.17
N ILE A 84 -9.81 -23.37 -6.57
CA ILE A 84 -9.84 -23.03 -5.13
C ILE A 84 -10.85 -21.91 -4.89
N SER A 85 -10.95 -20.95 -5.82
CA SER A 85 -11.83 -19.77 -5.72
C SER A 85 -13.32 -20.09 -5.84
N GLN A 86 -13.71 -21.11 -6.63
CA GLN A 86 -15.13 -21.40 -6.90
C GLN A 86 -15.79 -22.41 -5.95
N ASN A 87 -15.03 -23.16 -5.15
CA ASN A 87 -15.57 -24.36 -4.48
C ASN A 87 -15.81 -24.23 -2.97
N ASP A 88 -15.26 -23.21 -2.29
CA ASP A 88 -15.39 -23.11 -0.82
C ASP A 88 -15.57 -21.66 -0.35
N THR A 89 -16.59 -21.43 0.48
CA THR A 89 -16.79 -20.18 1.25
C THR A 89 -15.67 -19.90 2.26
N HIS A 90 -14.69 -20.81 2.38
CA HIS A 90 -13.50 -20.70 3.21
C HIS A 90 -12.24 -21.01 2.40
N ILE A 91 -11.65 -19.98 1.78
CA ILE A 91 -10.35 -20.06 1.08
C ILE A 91 -9.26 -20.71 1.96
N ALA A 92 -9.33 -20.51 3.28
CA ALA A 92 -8.42 -21.11 4.27
C ALA A 92 -8.45 -22.65 4.29
N ALA A 93 -9.55 -23.29 3.91
CA ALA A 93 -9.68 -24.75 3.86
C ALA A 93 -9.16 -25.35 2.55
N ALA A 94 -9.12 -24.54 1.48
CA ALA A 94 -8.74 -24.97 0.15
C ALA A 94 -7.25 -24.70 -0.18
N ILE A 95 -6.56 -23.88 0.62
CA ILE A 95 -5.10 -23.69 0.55
C ILE A 95 -4.42 -24.94 1.09
N THR A 96 -3.78 -25.70 0.20
CA THR A 96 -3.06 -26.93 0.60
C THR A 96 -1.57 -26.68 0.82
N HIS A 97 -1.00 -25.64 0.19
CA HIS A 97 0.42 -25.32 0.28
C HIS A 97 0.67 -23.80 0.39
N PRO A 98 1.57 -23.33 1.28
CA PRO A 98 1.90 -21.89 1.41
C PRO A 98 2.38 -21.22 0.12
N ARG A 99 2.85 -22.01 -0.86
CA ARG A 99 3.26 -21.53 -2.20
C ARG A 99 2.10 -20.99 -3.04
N GLU A 100 0.88 -21.45 -2.80
CA GLU A 100 -0.31 -20.99 -3.55
C GLU A 100 -0.63 -19.52 -3.24
N LEU A 101 -0.32 -19.07 -2.02
CA LEU A 101 -0.46 -17.68 -1.58
C LEU A 101 0.69 -16.79 -2.05
N ALA A 102 1.88 -17.36 -2.26
CA ALA A 102 3.09 -16.60 -2.61
C ALA A 102 2.95 -15.87 -3.96
N ALA A 103 2.23 -16.47 -4.91
CA ALA A 103 1.94 -15.83 -6.21
C ALA A 103 1.07 -14.56 -6.04
N GLY A 104 0.02 -14.62 -5.21
CA GLY A 104 -0.83 -13.47 -4.89
C GLY A 104 -0.07 -12.34 -4.21
N PHE A 105 0.71 -12.67 -3.16
CA PHE A 105 1.55 -11.68 -2.48
C PHE A 105 2.56 -11.02 -3.42
N THR A 106 3.16 -11.78 -4.33
CA THR A 106 4.10 -11.22 -5.33
C THR A 106 3.39 -10.21 -6.23
N GLY A 107 2.19 -10.53 -6.72
CA GLY A 107 1.36 -9.61 -7.52
C GLY A 107 1.04 -8.31 -6.78
N ASP A 108 0.63 -8.41 -5.52
CA ASP A 108 0.33 -7.25 -4.68
C ASP A 108 1.55 -6.37 -4.40
N PHE A 109 2.71 -6.98 -4.17
CA PHE A 109 3.94 -6.21 -3.95
C PHE A 109 4.38 -5.49 -5.23
N VAL A 110 4.24 -6.11 -6.41
CA VAL A 110 4.48 -5.42 -7.70
C VAL A 110 3.52 -4.24 -7.87
N PHE A 111 2.22 -4.43 -7.59
CA PHE A 111 1.25 -3.34 -7.62
C PHE A 111 1.63 -2.20 -6.66
N GLY A 112 2.05 -2.54 -5.44
CA GLY A 112 2.54 -1.57 -4.45
C GLY A 112 3.76 -0.75 -4.92
N ILE A 113 4.66 -1.36 -5.68
CA ILE A 113 5.79 -0.66 -6.31
C ILE A 113 5.29 0.29 -7.40
N LEU A 114 4.42 -0.17 -8.31
CA LEU A 114 3.87 0.65 -9.38
C LEU A 114 3.09 1.86 -8.83
N ALA A 115 2.24 1.64 -7.83
CA ALA A 115 1.52 2.71 -7.13
C ALA A 115 2.49 3.70 -6.45
N SER A 116 3.57 3.20 -5.85
CA SER A 116 4.62 4.06 -5.27
C SER A 116 5.33 4.91 -6.34
N LEU A 117 5.66 4.33 -7.50
CA LEU A 117 6.29 5.04 -8.61
C LEU A 117 5.38 6.13 -9.19
N LEU A 118 4.09 5.83 -9.37
CA LEU A 118 3.09 6.80 -9.79
C LEU A 118 3.00 7.97 -8.79
N ALA A 119 2.97 7.67 -7.48
CA ALA A 119 2.94 8.70 -6.45
C ALA A 119 4.19 9.61 -6.50
N VAL A 120 5.38 9.05 -6.68
CA VAL A 120 6.61 9.83 -6.88
C VAL A 120 6.54 10.67 -8.15
N GLY A 121 6.02 10.12 -9.25
CA GLY A 121 5.78 10.85 -10.49
C GLY A 121 4.86 12.06 -10.29
N PHE A 122 3.75 11.87 -9.58
CA PHE A 122 2.84 12.97 -9.23
C PHE A 122 3.51 14.02 -8.34
N MET A 123 4.32 13.63 -7.35
CA MET A 123 5.05 14.58 -6.51
C MET A 123 6.05 15.42 -7.33
N ILE A 124 6.78 14.81 -8.26
CA ILE A 124 7.71 15.52 -9.14
C ILE A 124 6.96 16.48 -10.06
N ALA A 125 5.85 16.04 -10.66
CA ALA A 125 5.03 16.88 -11.51
C ALA A 125 4.42 18.07 -10.75
N ALA A 126 3.95 17.85 -9.51
CA ALA A 126 3.40 18.90 -8.65
C ALA A 126 4.48 19.92 -8.22
N ARG A 127 5.71 19.47 -7.99
CA ARG A 127 6.85 20.35 -7.68
C ARG A 127 7.21 21.30 -8.84
N ASN A 128 6.98 20.89 -10.09
CA ASN A 128 7.32 21.68 -11.27
C ASN A 128 6.23 22.68 -11.68
N LYS A 129 5.10 22.74 -10.96
CA LYS A 129 4.06 23.74 -11.23
C LYS A 129 4.44 25.05 -10.51
N PRO A 130 4.61 26.19 -11.23
CA PRO A 130 4.87 27.47 -10.57
C PRO A 130 3.71 27.85 -9.65
N PRO A 131 3.97 28.49 -8.50
CA PRO A 131 2.91 28.98 -7.63
C PRO A 131 2.06 29.98 -8.41
N ALA A 132 0.75 29.72 -8.44
CA ALA A 132 -0.26 30.59 -9.04
C ALA A 132 -0.53 31.80 -8.15
#